data_AF-A0A3N6ECX7-F1
#
_entry.id   AF-A0A3N6ECX7-F1
#
_cell.length_a   1.000
_cell.length_b   1.000
_cell.length_c   1.000
_cell.angle_alpha   90.00
_cell.angle_beta   90.00
_cell.angle_gamma   90.00
#
_symmetry.space_group_name_H-M   'P 1'
#
loop_
_entity.id
_entity.type
_entity.pdbx_description
1 polymer ?
#
loop_
_entity_poly.entity_id
_entity_poly.type
_entity_poly.pdbx_seq_one_letter_code
_entity_poly.pdbx_strand_id
1 'polypeptide(L)'
;MAFGDIAPDAVLAAIQIPAETRGIAIAGDSTGGWHRIRAPHISLRQAVNVCNKHADRTPEVPALAPFRPAVAPLYSARVPLSKTAAATA
;
A
#
# COMPACT_ATOMS: atom_id res chain seq x y z
N MET A 1 -17.47 -7.74 -10.18
CA MET A 1 -16.71 -7.62 -11.45
C MET A 1 -15.64 -8.69 -11.43
N ALA A 2 -15.88 -9.78 -12.16
CA ALA A 2 -14.83 -10.75 -12.43
C ALA A 2 -13.95 -10.15 -13.54
N PHE A 3 -12.66 -10.45 -13.54
CA PHE A 3 -11.64 -9.89 -14.44
C PHE A 3 -11.96 -9.90 -15.96
N GLY A 4 -13.05 -10.53 -16.41
CA GLY A 4 -13.51 -10.51 -17.81
C GLY A 4 -14.05 -9.17 -18.31
N ASP A 5 -14.34 -8.22 -17.42
CA ASP A 5 -14.87 -6.88 -17.78
C ASP A 5 -13.76 -5.85 -18.05
N ILE A 6 -12.49 -6.26 -17.95
CA ILE A 6 -11.33 -5.38 -18.11
C ILE A 6 -10.80 -5.54 -19.54
N ALA A 7 -10.76 -4.44 -20.28
CA ALA A 7 -10.17 -4.44 -21.62
C ALA A 7 -8.70 -4.89 -21.54
N PRO A 8 -8.22 -5.81 -22.42
CA PRO A 8 -6.88 -6.37 -22.32
C PRO A 8 -5.75 -5.33 -22.35
N ASP A 9 -5.99 -4.22 -23.04
CA ASP A 9 -5.10 -3.06 -23.11
C ASP A 9 -5.04 -2.26 -21.81
N ALA A 10 -6.11 -2.25 -21.01
CA ALA A 10 -6.16 -1.54 -19.73
C ALA A 10 -5.16 -2.12 -18.70
N VAL A 11 -4.97 -3.45 -18.70
CA VAL A 11 -3.98 -4.09 -17.82
C VAL A 11 -2.57 -3.68 -18.23
N LEU A 12 -2.26 -3.69 -19.53
CA LEU A 12 -0.96 -3.25 -20.05
C LEU A 12 -0.73 -1.77 -19.78
N ALA A 13 -1.74 -0.92 -19.94
CA ALA A 13 -1.63 0.49 -19.62
C ALA A 13 -1.36 0.73 -18.13
N ALA A 14 -2.05 -0.01 -17.24
CA ALA A 14 -1.91 0.13 -15.79
C ALA A 14 -0.51 -0.26 -15.28
N ILE A 15 0.06 -1.36 -15.78
CA ILE A 15 1.41 -1.82 -15.34
C ILE A 15 2.54 -0.92 -15.83
N GLN A 16 2.29 -0.08 -16.84
CA GLN A 16 3.27 0.87 -17.37
C GLN A 16 3.27 2.21 -16.63
N ILE A 17 2.31 2.46 -15.73
CA ILE A 17 2.29 3.67 -14.91
C ILE A 17 3.39 3.55 -13.84
N PRO A 18 4.44 4.40 -13.84
CA PRO A 18 5.42 4.39 -12.77
C PRO A 18 4.74 4.59 -11.41
N ALA A 19 5.12 3.82 -10.39
CA ALA A 19 4.59 3.97 -9.04
C ALA A 19 4.75 5.41 -8.48
N GLU A 20 5.76 6.12 -9.00
CA GLU A 20 6.14 7.45 -8.57
C GLU A 20 5.37 8.55 -9.32
N THR A 21 4.52 8.16 -10.28
CA THR A 21 3.68 9.06 -11.07
C THR A 21 2.71 9.78 -10.15
N ARG A 22 2.89 11.10 -10.07
CA ARG A 22 1.97 11.96 -9.32
C ARG A 22 0.65 12.05 -10.07
N GLY A 23 -0.43 11.67 -9.39
CA GLY A 23 -1.77 12.03 -9.81
C GLY A 23 -2.62 10.84 -10.26
N ILE A 24 -3.83 10.85 -9.72
CA ILE A 24 -5.00 10.08 -10.13
C ILE A 24 -4.87 8.57 -9.91
N ALA A 25 -5.42 8.12 -8.79
CA ALA A 25 -5.78 6.72 -8.61
C ALA A 25 -7.18 6.47 -9.17
N ILE A 26 -7.44 5.23 -9.58
CA ILE A 26 -8.76 4.76 -9.99
C ILE A 26 -9.29 3.89 -8.85
N ALA A 27 -10.45 4.25 -8.29
CA ALA A 27 -11.12 3.49 -7.24
C ALA A 27 -12.46 2.97 -7.75
N GLY A 28 -12.77 1.71 -7.46
CA GLY A 28 -14.12 1.17 -7.66
C GLY A 28 -15.06 1.68 -6.58
N ASP A 29 -16.28 2.07 -6.94
CA ASP A 29 -17.34 2.40 -5.99
C ASP A 29 -18.33 1.24 -5.80
N SER A 30 -19.29 1.41 -4.89
CA SER A 30 -20.35 0.43 -4.65
C SER A 30 -21.38 0.33 -5.77
N THR A 31 -21.34 1.20 -6.78
CA THR A 31 -22.22 1.15 -7.96
C THR A 31 -21.64 0.25 -9.06
N GLY A 32 -20.39 -0.20 -8.91
CA GLY A 32 -19.64 -0.90 -9.93
C GLY A 32 -18.96 0.05 -10.92
N GLY A 33 -18.99 1.37 -10.67
CA GLY A 33 -18.29 2.36 -11.47
C GLY A 33 -16.83 2.53 -11.04
N TRP A 34 -16.01 3.06 -11.95
CA TRP A 34 -14.64 3.46 -11.67
C TRP A 34 -14.55 4.99 -11.55
N HIS A 35 -13.94 5.49 -10.48
CA HIS A 35 -13.79 6.91 -10.21
C HIS A 35 -12.33 7.34 -10.13
N ARG A 36 -12.03 8.49 -10.71
CA ARG A 36 -10.75 9.16 -10.59
C ARG A 36 -10.67 9.86 -9.24
N ILE A 37 -9.74 9.44 -8.38
CA ILE A 37 -9.49 10.07 -7.08
C ILE A 37 -8.11 10.72 -7.06
N ARG A 38 -7.96 11.87 -6.40
CA ARG A 38 -6.64 12.45 -6.15
C ARG A 38 -5.90 11.56 -5.14
N ALA A 39 -4.86 10.87 -5.60
CA ALA A 39 -3.92 10.18 -4.71
C ALA A 39 -2.86 11.19 -4.24
N PRO A 40 -2.80 11.55 -2.95
CA PRO A 40 -1.64 12.25 -2.43
C PRO A 40 -0.42 11.35 -2.59
N HIS A 41 0.68 11.89 -3.10
CA HIS A 41 1.94 11.15 -3.14
C HIS A 41 2.41 10.91 -1.71
N ILE A 42 2.38 9.65 -1.27
CA ILE A 42 2.96 9.19 -0.01
C ILE A 42 4.08 8.22 -0.32
N SER A 43 5.17 8.28 0.44
CA SER A 43 6.22 7.28 0.35
C SER A 43 5.69 5.90 0.79
N LEU A 44 6.32 4.83 0.28
CA LEU A 44 6.03 3.47 0.72
C LEU A 44 6.12 3.31 2.24
N ARG A 45 7.08 4.00 2.88
CA ARG A 45 7.25 3.99 4.34
C ARG A 45 6.05 4.60 5.06
N GLN A 46 5.54 5.71 4.56
CA GLN A 46 4.34 6.35 5.12
C GLN A 46 3.11 5.47 4.95
N ALA A 47 2.95 4.83 3.79
CA ALA A 47 1.87 3.88 3.54
C ALA A 47 1.89 2.71 4.55
N VAL A 48 3.06 2.08 4.73
CA VAL A 48 3.24 1.00 5.72
C VAL A 48 2.89 1.45 7.13
N ASN A 49 3.34 2.64 7.54
CA ASN A 49 3.05 3.18 8.88
C ASN A 49 1.55 3.41 9.09
N VAL A 50 0.83 3.92 8.08
CA VAL A 50 -0.62 4.14 8.14
C VAL A 50 -1.37 2.81 8.21
N CYS A 51 -1.00 1.82 7.40
CA CYS A 51 -1.60 0.48 7.44
C CYS A 51 -1.40 -0.19 8.81
N ASN A 52 -0.18 -0.15 9.37
CA ASN A 52 0.11 -0.72 10.68
C ASN A 52 -0.68 0.00 11.80
N LYS A 53 -0.83 1.32 11.70
CA LYS A 53 -1.60 2.12 12.67
C LYS A 53 -3.09 1.73 12.70
N HIS A 54 -3.64 1.28 11.57
CA HIS A 54 -5.05 0.94 11.41
C HIS A 54 -5.30 -0.56 11.17
N ALA A 55 -4.35 -1.41 11.58
CA ALA A 55 -4.45 -2.86 11.42
C ALA A 55 -5.64 -3.46 12.18
N ASP A 56 -6.15 -2.77 13.20
CA ASP A 56 -7.37 -3.12 13.95
C ASP A 56 -8.64 -3.12 13.08
N ARG A 57 -8.62 -2.44 11.93
CA ARG A 57 -9.76 -2.35 11.01
C ARG A 57 -9.79 -3.46 9.96
N THR A 58 -8.77 -4.33 9.92
CA THR A 58 -8.72 -5.42 8.96
C THR A 58 -9.83 -6.43 9.26
N PRO A 59 -10.71 -6.77 8.30
CA PRO A 59 -11.77 -7.74 8.53
C PRO A 59 -11.20 -9.13 8.75
N GLU A 60 -11.82 -9.90 9.64
CA GLU A 60 -11.48 -11.30 9.82
C GLU A 60 -12.02 -12.13 8.65
N VAL A 61 -11.12 -12.77 7.91
CA VAL A 61 -11.44 -13.65 6.78
C VAL A 61 -10.89 -15.04 7.08
N PRO A 62 -11.66 -15.93 7.72
CA PRO A 62 -11.18 -17.24 8.20
C PRO A 62 -10.58 -18.10 7.08
N ALA A 63 -11.14 -18.04 5.87
CA ALA A 63 -10.63 -18.76 4.70
C ALA A 63 -9.18 -18.39 4.32
N LEU A 64 -8.72 -17.20 4.71
CA LEU A 64 -7.36 -16.73 4.44
C LEU A 64 -6.36 -17.05 5.57
N ALA A 65 -6.82 -17.60 6.71
CA ALA A 65 -5.95 -17.91 7.83
C ALA A 65 -4.74 -18.80 7.45
N PRO A 66 -4.88 -19.85 6.61
CA PRO A 66 -3.75 -20.69 6.20
C PRO A 66 -2.70 -19.96 5.34
N PHE A 67 -3.07 -18.84 4.72
CA PHE A 67 -2.19 -18.05 3.84
C PHE A 67 -1.56 -16.84 4.55
N ARG A 68 -1.78 -16.69 5.87
CA ARG A 68 -1.13 -15.61 6.63
C ARG A 68 0.40 -15.80 6.56
N PRO A 69 1.17 -14.75 6.21
CA PRO A 69 2.62 -14.86 6.18
C PRO A 69 3.16 -15.23 7.55
N ALA A 70 4.17 -16.11 7.60
CA ALA A 70 4.92 -16.38 8.81
C ALA A 70 5.83 -15.18 9.12
N VAL A 71 5.27 -14.18 9.80
CA VAL A 71 6.02 -13.00 10.24
C VAL A 71 6.60 -13.28 11.62
N ALA A 72 7.92 -13.16 11.76
CA ALA A 72 8.57 -13.19 13.07
C ALA A 72 8.00 -12.05 13.94
N PRO A 73 7.72 -12.28 15.24
CA PRO A 73 7.22 -11.22 16.10
C PRO A 73 8.20 -10.03 16.07
N LEU A 74 7.70 -8.85 15.70
CA LEU A 74 8.50 -7.63 15.69
C LEU A 74 8.80 -7.27 17.14
N TYR A 75 10.02 -7.56 17.60
CA TYR A 75 10.52 -7.00 18.84
C TYR A 75 10.55 -5.48 18.68
N SER A 76 9.75 -4.78 19.49
CA SER A 76 9.86 -3.32 19.62
C SER A 76 11.12 -3.00 20.41
N ALA A 77 12.29 -3.18 19.80
CA ALA A 77 13.52 -2.67 20.35
C ALA A 77 13.51 -1.15 20.14
N ARG A 78 13.28 -0.38 21.21
CA ARG A 78 13.57 1.06 21.21
C ARG A 78 15.07 1.22 21.03
N VAL A 79 15.51 1.50 19.81
CA VAL A 79 16.92 1.84 19.54
C VAL A 79 17.10 3.33 19.81
N PRO A 80 17.98 3.75 20.74
CA PRO A 80 18.31 5.15 20.92
C PRO A 80 18.97 5.70 19.65
N LEU A 81 18.49 6.86 19.17
CA LEU A 81 19.01 7.51 17.98
C LEU A 81 20.35 8.18 18.31
N SER A 82 21.46 7.54 17.96
CA SER A 82 22.79 8.14 18.05
C SER A 82 23.00 9.10 16.88
N LYS A 83 23.04 10.42 17.15
CA LYS A 83 23.42 11.43 16.15
C LYS A 83 24.90 11.28 15.82
N THR A 84 25.24 10.89 14.59
CA THR A 84 26.63 10.94 14.11
C THR A 84 27.06 12.40 13.97
N ALA A 85 28.16 12.78 14.61
CA ALA A 85 28.73 14.12 14.53
C ALA A 85 29.23 14.42 13.11
N ALA A 86 29.14 15.69 12.71
CA ALA A 86 29.56 16.15 11.38
C ALA A 86 31.07 15.97 11.18
N ALA A 87 31.46 15.36 10.06
CA ALA A 87 32.84 15.32 9.62
C ALA A 87 33.30 16.77 9.34
N THR A 88 34.38 17.18 10.01
CA THR A 88 35.03 18.47 9.76
C THR A 88 35.99 18.32 8.56
N ALA A 89 36.14 19.43 7.81
CA ALA A 89 36.67 19.55 6.45
C ALA A 89 38.04 18.91 6.17
#